data_AF-A0A920MBF2-F1
#
_entry.id   AF-A0A920MBF2-F1
#
_cell.length_a   1.000
_cell.length_b   1.000
_cell.length_c   1.000
_cell.angle_alpha   90.00
_cell.angle_beta   90.00
_cell.angle_gamma   90.00
#
_symmetry.space_group_name_H-M   'P 1'
#
loop_
_entity.id
_entity.type
_entity.pdbx_description
1 polymer ?
#
loop_
_entity_poly.entity_id
_entity_poly.type
_entity_poly.pdbx_seq_one_letter_code
_entity_poly.pdbx_strand_id
1 'polypeptide(L)'
;MCKLSWWLLWVYWAKLNKYKTGEIYGDDFPFISFKDIEISQKLLLDDLGVVSLEAVIGPSIGGLMALEFSLLYPDYVKNLISISSGYRLSTIQLLHNLEQAYILDLAKSSNGREAEYLSLARMIAIKPIFHLSYYQVEQKMKVSTIKTFLRDFYLLLKSLT
;
A
#
# COMPACT_ATOMS: atom_id res chain seq x y z
N MET A 1 20.85 -13.90 8.43
CA MET A 1 19.95 -12.75 8.19
C MET A 1 20.50 -11.95 7.01
N CYS A 2 20.07 -12.24 5.80
CA CYS A 2 20.45 -11.43 4.63
C CYS A 2 19.66 -10.12 4.67
N LYS A 3 20.36 -9.00 4.92
CA LYS A 3 19.85 -7.67 4.64
C LYS A 3 19.89 -7.46 3.12
N LEU A 4 18.89 -7.97 2.40
CA LEU A 4 18.62 -7.50 1.05
C LEU A 4 18.04 -6.09 1.17
N SER A 5 18.93 -5.10 1.12
CA SER A 5 18.53 -3.70 1.10
C SER A 5 17.84 -3.37 -0.22
N TRP A 6 16.86 -2.46 -0.18
CA TRP A 6 16.13 -1.89 -1.32
C TRP A 6 17.05 -1.46 -2.49
N TRP A 7 18.31 -1.18 -2.20
CA TRP A 7 19.35 -0.84 -3.17
C TRP A 7 19.65 -1.98 -4.16
N LEU A 8 19.65 -3.24 -3.72
CA LEU A 8 19.93 -4.39 -4.58
C LEU A 8 18.81 -4.63 -5.62
N LEU A 9 17.55 -4.37 -5.25
CA LEU A 9 16.42 -4.45 -6.17
C LEU A 9 16.49 -3.36 -7.26
N TRP A 10 16.91 -2.15 -6.89
CA TRP A 10 17.12 -1.06 -7.85
C TRP A 10 18.27 -1.37 -8.82
N VAL A 11 19.38 -1.92 -8.31
CA VAL A 11 20.51 -2.36 -9.16
C VAL A 11 20.11 -3.50 -10.10
N TYR A 12 19.32 -4.47 -9.63
CA TYR A 12 18.89 -5.60 -10.47
C TYR A 12 17.89 -5.17 -11.54
N TRP A 13 16.93 -4.31 -11.19
CA TRP A 13 15.97 -3.74 -12.13
C TRP A 13 16.67 -2.86 -13.20
N ALA A 14 17.63 -2.02 -12.78
CA ALA A 14 18.44 -1.21 -13.70
C ALA A 14 19.31 -2.06 -14.64
N LYS A 15 19.74 -3.25 -14.19
CA LYS A 15 20.53 -4.19 -14.99
C LYS A 15 19.68 -4.93 -16.03
N LEU A 16 18.39 -5.17 -15.73
CA LEU A 16 17.44 -5.83 -16.63
C LEU A 16 16.90 -4.87 -17.71
N ASN A 17 16.74 -3.58 -17.38
CA ASN A 17 16.32 -2.54 -18.33
C ASN A 17 17.52 -1.79 -18.90
N LYS A 18 18.14 -2.34 -19.95
CA LYS A 18 19.12 -1.63 -20.79
C LYS A 18 18.47 -0.46 -21.55
N TYR A 19 18.26 0.68 -20.89
CA TYR A 19 18.22 1.95 -21.62
C TYR A 19 19.63 2.26 -22.11
N LYS A 20 19.73 2.53 -23.42
CA LYS A 20 20.99 2.73 -24.15
C LYS A 20 21.64 4.09 -23.89
N THR A 21 21.03 4.97 -23.11
CA THR A 21 21.47 6.34 -22.89
C THR A 21 21.85 6.48 -21.42
N GLY A 22 23.06 6.95 -21.11
CA GLY A 22 23.52 7.19 -19.73
C GLY A 22 22.80 8.34 -19.02
N GLU A 23 21.52 8.55 -19.33
CA GLU A 23 20.69 9.65 -18.83
C GLU A 23 19.81 9.16 -17.68
N ILE A 24 19.49 10.08 -16.76
CA ILE A 24 18.65 9.80 -15.60
C ILE A 24 17.19 9.73 -16.08
N TYR A 25 16.48 8.65 -15.73
CA TYR A 25 15.09 8.43 -16.15
C TYR A 25 14.12 9.57 -15.79
N GLY A 26 14.33 10.26 -14.67
CA GLY A 26 13.46 11.36 -14.24
C GLY A 26 11.98 10.96 -14.25
N ASP A 27 11.16 11.79 -14.90
CA ASP A 27 9.72 11.57 -15.05
C ASP A 27 9.35 10.51 -16.10
N ASP A 28 10.30 10.10 -16.96
CA ASP A 28 10.11 9.04 -17.96
C ASP A 28 10.20 7.63 -17.35
N PHE A 29 10.46 7.54 -16.05
CA PHE A 29 10.50 6.26 -15.35
C PHE A 29 9.10 5.61 -15.37
N PRO A 30 8.99 4.34 -15.81
CA PRO A 30 7.70 3.68 -15.92
C PRO A 30 7.07 3.48 -14.53
N PHE A 31 5.75 3.50 -14.48
CA PHE A 31 5.03 3.13 -13.27
C PHE A 31 5.38 1.68 -12.88
N ILE A 32 5.76 1.48 -11.61
CA ILE A 32 6.07 0.17 -11.04
C ILE A 32 5.00 -0.20 -10.01
N SER A 33 4.45 -1.39 -10.15
CA SER A 33 3.55 -1.99 -9.16
C SER A 33 4.31 -2.88 -8.16
N PHE A 34 3.69 -3.22 -7.03
CA PHE A 34 4.25 -4.20 -6.09
C PHE A 34 4.48 -5.56 -6.75
N LYS A 35 3.60 -5.95 -7.68
CA LYS A 35 3.76 -7.20 -8.45
C LYS A 35 5.07 -7.22 -9.25
N ASP A 36 5.44 -6.10 -9.88
CA ASP A 36 6.68 -6.01 -10.65
C ASP A 36 7.91 -6.16 -9.73
N ILE A 37 7.83 -5.60 -8.52
CA ILE A 37 8.86 -5.72 -7.50
C ILE A 37 8.99 -7.18 -7.03
N GLU A 38 7.88 -7.87 -6.76
CA GLU A 38 7.89 -9.25 -6.31
C GLU A 38 8.35 -10.24 -7.40
N ILE A 39 8.01 -9.98 -8.67
CA ILE A 39 8.55 -10.73 -9.81
C ILE A 39 10.08 -10.58 -9.89
N SER A 40 10.59 -9.35 -9.73
CA SER A 40 12.03 -9.09 -9.68
C SER A 40 12.72 -9.86 -8.55
N GLN A 41 12.12 -9.88 -7.36
CA GLN A 41 12.60 -10.69 -6.24
C GLN A 41 12.63 -12.18 -6.57
N LYS A 42 11.58 -12.71 -7.21
CA LYS A 42 11.53 -14.12 -7.61
C LYS A 42 12.62 -14.48 -8.60
N LEU A 43 12.84 -13.64 -9.63
CA LEU A 43 13.90 -13.85 -10.61
C LEU A 43 15.29 -13.89 -9.96
N LEU A 44 15.55 -12.98 -9.01
CA LEU A 44 16.79 -13.02 -8.24
C LEU A 44 16.92 -14.31 -7.43
N LEU A 45 15.85 -14.78 -6.79
CA LEU A 45 15.86 -16.02 -6.04
C LEU A 45 16.10 -17.24 -6.94
N ASP A 46 15.56 -17.23 -8.16
CA ASP A 46 15.81 -18.26 -9.18
C ASP A 46 17.28 -18.26 -9.61
N ASP A 47 17.87 -17.09 -9.86
CA ASP A 47 19.28 -16.96 -10.21
C ASP A 47 20.21 -17.42 -9.07
N LEU A 48 19.76 -17.30 -7.82
CA LEU A 48 20.46 -17.81 -6.64
C LEU A 48 20.23 -19.31 -6.39
N GLY A 49 19.37 -19.97 -7.18
CA GLY A 49 19.04 -21.38 -7.04
C GLY A 49 18.16 -21.70 -5.83
N VAL A 50 17.39 -20.74 -5.33
CA VAL A 50 16.45 -20.96 -4.23
C VAL A 50 15.20 -21.67 -4.77
N VAL A 51 14.88 -22.82 -4.20
CA VAL A 51 13.79 -23.68 -4.70
C VAL A 51 12.49 -23.47 -3.93
N SER A 52 12.57 -23.01 -2.68
CA SER A 52 11.41 -22.68 -1.83
C SER A 52 11.82 -21.76 -0.69
N LEU A 53 10.87 -20.96 -0.19
CA LEU A 53 11.00 -20.15 1.02
C LEU A 53 10.22 -20.79 2.18
N GLU A 54 10.88 -20.90 3.32
CA GLU A 54 10.22 -21.33 4.55
C GLU A 54 9.20 -20.30 5.02
N ALA A 55 9.53 -19.01 4.90
CA ALA A 55 8.61 -17.92 5.18
C ALA A 55 8.93 -16.69 4.34
N VAL A 56 7.89 -15.90 4.05
CA VAL A 56 8.01 -14.51 3.59
C VAL A 56 7.45 -13.60 4.66
N ILE A 57 8.21 -12.56 5.01
CA ILE A 57 7.96 -11.73 6.20
C ILE A 57 8.10 -10.26 5.82
N GLY A 58 7.13 -9.44 6.25
CA GLY A 58 7.27 -8.01 6.09
C GLY A 58 6.33 -7.19 6.97
N PRO A 59 6.78 -6.02 7.45
CA PRO A 59 5.92 -5.05 8.12
C PRO A 59 5.35 -4.02 7.14
N SER A 60 4.17 -3.47 7.42
CA SER A 60 3.54 -2.36 6.68
C SER A 60 3.47 -2.65 5.16
N ILE A 61 4.08 -1.82 4.30
CA ILE A 61 4.17 -2.09 2.86
C ILE A 61 4.86 -3.43 2.58
N GLY A 62 5.89 -3.78 3.35
CA GLY A 62 6.52 -5.10 3.29
C GLY A 62 5.57 -6.25 3.57
N GLY A 63 4.57 -6.05 4.44
CA GLY A 63 3.56 -7.07 4.73
C GLY A 63 2.55 -7.25 3.58
N LEU A 64 2.29 -6.18 2.82
CA LEU A 64 1.49 -6.21 1.59
C LEU A 64 2.27 -6.91 0.46
N MET A 65 3.54 -6.57 0.31
CA MET A 65 4.46 -7.21 -0.64
C MET A 65 4.66 -8.70 -0.33
N ALA A 66 4.84 -9.08 0.94
CA ALA A 66 4.92 -10.48 1.36
C ALA A 66 3.64 -11.27 1.00
N LEU A 67 2.47 -10.63 1.15
CA LEU A 67 1.18 -11.20 0.78
C LEU A 67 1.04 -11.34 -0.74
N GLU A 68 1.42 -10.33 -1.52
CA GLU A 68 1.46 -10.38 -2.98
C GLU A 68 2.38 -11.51 -3.48
N PHE A 69 3.60 -11.62 -2.94
CA PHE A 69 4.56 -12.67 -3.30
C PHE A 69 4.00 -14.08 -3.02
N SER A 70 3.35 -14.25 -1.87
CA SER A 70 2.71 -15.53 -1.50
C SER A 70 1.56 -15.91 -2.43
N LEU A 71 0.81 -14.93 -2.93
CA LEU A 71 -0.28 -15.14 -3.89
C LEU A 71 0.24 -15.45 -5.30
N LEU A 72 1.34 -14.82 -5.71
CA LEU A 72 1.96 -15.07 -7.01
C LEU A 72 2.65 -16.44 -7.09
N TYR A 73 3.23 -16.90 -5.97
CA TYR A 73 4.02 -18.13 -5.90
C TYR A 73 3.58 -19.03 -4.72
N PRO A 74 2.33 -19.54 -4.72
CA PRO A 74 1.74 -20.25 -3.58
C PRO A 74 2.51 -21.53 -3.21
N ASP A 75 3.05 -22.26 -4.18
CA ASP A 75 3.82 -23.50 -3.92
C ASP A 75 5.27 -23.22 -3.50
N TYR A 76 5.74 -21.98 -3.65
CA TYR A 76 7.11 -21.59 -3.37
C TYR A 76 7.28 -21.10 -1.93
N VAL A 77 6.20 -20.72 -1.24
CA VAL A 77 6.22 -20.14 0.11
C VAL A 77 5.40 -20.99 1.07
N LYS A 78 6.02 -21.45 2.16
CA LYS A 78 5.29 -22.25 3.16
C LYS A 78 4.54 -21.42 4.19
N ASN A 79 5.11 -20.30 4.63
CA ASN A 79 4.54 -19.46 5.68
C ASN A 79 4.53 -17.98 5.29
N LEU A 80 3.45 -17.27 5.63
CA LEU A 80 3.33 -15.82 5.47
C LEU A 80 3.26 -15.15 6.84
N ILE A 81 4.13 -14.15 7.06
CA ILE A 81 4.10 -13.31 8.27
C ILE A 81 3.95 -11.85 7.85
N SER A 82 2.72 -11.35 7.94
CA SER A 82 2.38 -9.95 7.66
C SER A 82 2.19 -9.18 8.96
N ILE A 83 2.96 -8.10 9.15
CA ILE A 83 2.98 -7.32 10.40
C ILE A 83 2.44 -5.92 10.12
N SER A 84 1.46 -5.46 10.90
CA SER A 84 0.89 -4.10 10.76
C SER A 84 0.48 -3.77 9.31
N SER A 85 -0.07 -4.78 8.63
CA SER A 85 -0.48 -4.70 7.23
C SER A 85 -1.68 -5.62 7.01
N GLY A 86 -2.39 -5.41 5.91
CA GLY A 86 -3.58 -6.17 5.58
C GLY A 86 -3.87 -6.14 4.09
N TYR A 87 -4.67 -7.08 3.62
CA TYR A 87 -5.07 -7.18 2.21
C TYR A 87 -5.93 -6.00 1.73
N ARG A 88 -6.49 -5.23 2.67
CA ARG A 88 -7.27 -4.02 2.41
C ARG A 88 -6.81 -2.90 3.32
N LEU A 89 -6.78 -1.71 2.75
CA LEU A 89 -6.65 -0.47 3.52
C LEU A 89 -7.95 -0.22 4.27
N SER A 90 -7.83 0.22 5.52
CA SER A 90 -8.97 0.74 6.26
C SER A 90 -9.44 2.05 5.62
N THR A 91 -10.72 2.39 5.80
CA THR A 91 -11.29 3.65 5.33
C THR A 91 -10.50 4.86 5.84
N ILE A 92 -10.05 4.79 7.10
CA ILE A 92 -9.25 5.86 7.70
C ILE A 92 -7.87 6.01 7.04
N GLN A 93 -7.22 4.89 6.70
CA GLN A 93 -5.95 4.92 5.98
C GLN A 93 -6.10 5.46 4.55
N LEU A 94 -7.19 5.09 3.86
CA LEU A 94 -7.50 5.65 2.53
C LEU A 94 -7.70 7.17 2.60
N LEU A 95 -8.43 7.65 3.62
CA LEU A 95 -8.63 9.08 3.82
C LEU A 95 -7.30 9.81 4.05
N HIS A 96 -6.40 9.25 4.87
CA HIS A 96 -5.07 9.83 5.09
C HIS A 96 -4.20 9.86 3.84
N ASN A 97 -4.26 8.81 3.01
CA ASN A 97 -3.54 8.79 1.75
C ASN A 97 -4.07 9.87 0.80
N LEU A 98 -5.40 10.08 0.76
CA LEU A 98 -6.02 11.11 -0.07
C LEU A 98 -5.65 12.52 0.40
N GLU A 99 -5.62 12.77 1.72
CA GLU A 99 -5.12 14.02 2.31
C GLU A 99 -3.68 14.31 1.87
N GLN A 100 -2.79 13.32 1.98
CA GLN A 100 -1.38 13.48 1.59
C GLN A 100 -1.23 13.75 0.09
N ALA A 101 -1.96 13.02 -0.75
CA ALA A 101 -1.95 13.25 -2.19
C ALA A 101 -2.43 14.65 -2.53
N TYR A 102 -3.48 15.13 -1.86
CA TYR A 102 -4.01 16.47 -2.06
C TYR A 102 -3.00 17.54 -1.62
N ILE A 103 -2.34 17.38 -0.46
CA ILE A 103 -1.27 18.29 -0.01
C ILE A 103 -0.14 18.39 -1.04
N LEU A 104 0.34 17.24 -1.53
CA LEU A 104 1.41 17.21 -2.52
C LEU A 104 1.01 17.91 -3.82
N ASP A 105 -0.26 17.76 -4.24
CA ASP A 105 -0.76 18.44 -5.42
C ASP A 105 -0.89 19.96 -5.24
N LEU A 106 -1.39 20.40 -4.07
CA LEU A 106 -1.42 21.81 -3.70
C LEU A 106 -0.02 22.43 -3.64
N ALA A 107 0.97 21.69 -3.16
CA ALA A 107 2.34 22.17 -3.03
C ALA A 107 3.02 22.45 -4.39
N LYS A 108 2.55 21.84 -5.49
CA LYS A 108 3.15 22.02 -6.83
C LYS A 108 3.06 23.45 -7.37
N SER A 109 2.04 24.23 -7.00
CA SER A 109 1.92 25.64 -7.39
C SER A 109 1.61 26.48 -6.15
N SER A 110 2.64 26.89 -5.44
CA SER A 110 2.56 27.52 -4.11
C SER A 110 1.88 28.90 -4.07
N ASN A 111 1.26 29.36 -5.17
CA ASN A 111 0.70 30.70 -5.30
C ASN A 111 -0.84 30.64 -5.38
N GLY A 112 -1.50 30.91 -4.25
CA GLY A 112 -2.85 31.51 -4.24
C GLY A 112 -4.07 30.58 -4.31
N ARG A 113 -4.13 29.49 -3.53
CA ARG A 113 -5.30 28.58 -3.52
C ARG A 113 -6.08 28.53 -2.20
N GLU A 114 -6.58 29.68 -1.74
CA GLU A 114 -7.24 29.86 -0.43
C GLU A 114 -8.41 28.91 -0.16
N ALA A 115 -9.24 28.63 -1.17
CA ALA A 115 -10.39 27.72 -1.06
C ALA A 115 -9.99 26.23 -0.90
N GLU A 116 -8.85 25.83 -1.45
CA GLU A 116 -8.35 24.44 -1.41
C GLU A 116 -7.64 24.12 -0.08
N TYR A 117 -7.11 25.14 0.61
CA TYR A 117 -6.65 24.96 1.99
C TYR A 117 -7.82 24.72 2.96
N LEU A 118 -9.01 25.26 2.68
CA LEU A 118 -10.20 25.03 3.50
C LEU A 118 -10.76 23.61 3.34
N SER A 119 -10.72 23.02 2.14
CA SER A 119 -11.08 21.61 1.94
C SER A 119 -10.11 20.69 2.68
N LEU A 120 -8.80 20.97 2.62
CA LEU A 120 -7.78 20.24 3.36
C LEU A 120 -7.97 20.35 4.89
N ALA A 121 -8.21 21.57 5.39
CA ALA A 121 -8.46 21.79 6.82
C ALA A 121 -9.70 21.01 7.31
N ARG A 122 -10.75 20.91 6.48
CA ARG A 122 -11.95 20.11 6.78
C ARG A 122 -11.66 18.61 6.79
N MET A 123 -10.84 18.10 5.87
CA MET A 123 -10.41 16.69 5.87
C MET A 123 -9.64 16.36 7.17
N ILE A 124 -8.64 17.17 7.51
CA ILE A 124 -7.84 17.01 8.74
C ILE A 124 -8.73 17.10 10.00
N ALA A 125 -9.73 17.99 10.03
CA ALA A 125 -10.66 18.11 11.16
C ALA A 125 -11.61 16.91 11.31
N ILE A 126 -11.88 16.18 10.23
CA ILE A 126 -12.72 14.98 10.23
C ILE A 126 -11.99 13.77 10.86
N LYS A 127 -10.66 13.73 10.79
CA LYS A 127 -9.81 12.64 11.33
C LYS A 127 -10.01 12.36 12.83
N PRO A 128 -10.03 13.36 13.75
CA PRO A 128 -10.34 13.16 15.16
C PRO A 128 -11.73 12.53 15.41
N ILE A 129 -12.73 12.88 14.59
CA ILE A 129 -14.13 12.45 14.78
C ILE A 129 -14.28 10.94 14.52
N PHE A 130 -13.62 10.43 13.47
CA PHE A 130 -13.60 9.00 13.18
C PHE A 130 -12.76 8.21 14.19
N HIS A 131 -11.67 8.79 14.71
CA HIS A 131 -10.80 8.11 15.67
C HIS A 131 -11.53 7.74 16.97
N LEU A 132 -12.37 8.65 17.50
CA LEU A 132 -13.10 8.40 18.75
C LEU A 132 -14.22 7.34 18.60
N SER A 133 -14.89 7.34 17.45
CA SER A 133 -15.99 6.42 17.15
C SER A 133 -15.50 5.01 16.79
N TYR A 134 -14.37 4.90 16.09
CA TYR A 134 -13.81 3.61 15.67
C TYR A 134 -13.23 2.81 16.85
N TYR A 135 -12.51 3.45 17.78
CA TYR A 135 -11.97 2.78 18.97
C TYR A 135 -13.06 2.26 19.93
N GLN A 136 -14.19 2.95 20.03
CA GLN A 136 -15.33 2.50 20.86
C GLN A 136 -16.04 1.29 20.24
N VAL A 137 -16.00 1.16 18.92
CA VAL A 137 -16.60 0.09 18.14
C VAL A 137 -15.75 -1.19 18.19
N GLU A 138 -14.43 -1.11 17.97
CA GLU A 138 -13.56 -2.30 17.97
C GLU A 138 -13.44 -2.98 19.33
N GLN A 139 -13.54 -2.23 20.45
CA GLN A 139 -13.51 -2.84 21.78
C GLN A 139 -14.82 -3.55 22.18
N LYS A 140 -15.93 -3.38 21.44
CA LYS A 140 -17.25 -3.87 21.86
C LYS A 140 -18.02 -4.71 20.84
N MET A 141 -17.58 -4.88 19.60
CA MET A 141 -18.41 -5.55 18.58
C MET A 141 -18.29 -7.08 18.58
N LYS A 142 -19.43 -7.75 18.78
CA LYS A 142 -19.64 -9.15 18.38
C LYS A 142 -19.88 -9.23 16.86
N VAL A 143 -19.42 -10.31 16.24
CA VAL A 143 -19.42 -10.58 14.78
C VAL A 143 -20.80 -10.38 14.11
N SER A 144 -21.91 -10.52 14.84
CA SER A 144 -23.27 -10.30 14.33
C SER A 144 -23.55 -8.83 13.95
N THR A 145 -22.94 -7.86 14.63
CA THR A 145 -23.14 -6.42 14.40
C THR A 145 -22.46 -5.96 13.10
N ILE A 146 -21.36 -6.61 12.70
CA ILE A 146 -20.61 -6.30 11.48
C ILE A 146 -21.45 -6.59 10.23
N LYS A 147 -22.26 -7.66 10.23
CA LYS A 147 -23.13 -8.00 9.09
C LYS A 147 -24.24 -6.98 8.87
N THR A 148 -24.79 -6.43 9.95
CA THR A 148 -25.83 -5.39 9.88
C THR A 148 -25.26 -4.08 9.37
N PHE A 149 -24.09 -3.67 9.89
CA PHE A 149 -23.42 -2.45 9.43
C PHE A 149 -23.04 -2.49 7.94
N LEU A 150 -22.51 -3.62 7.46
CA LEU A 150 -22.18 -3.79 6.04
C LEU A 150 -23.42 -3.74 5.12
N ARG A 151 -24.56 -4.25 5.59
CA ARG A 151 -25.84 -4.17 4.89
C ARG A 151 -26.35 -2.73 4.84
N ASP A 152 -26.31 -2.00 5.94
CA ASP A 152 -26.80 -0.62 6.02
C ASP A 152 -25.92 0.35 5.22
N PHE A 153 -24.59 0.12 5.22
CA PHE A 153 -23.65 0.88 4.40
C PHE A 153 -23.84 0.63 2.89
N TYR A 154 -24.11 -0.62 2.50
CA TYR A 154 -24.44 -0.95 1.10
C TYR A 154 -25.74 -0.29 0.63
N LEU A 155 -26.76 -0.21 1.51
CA LEU A 155 -28.02 0.49 1.20
C LEU A 155 -27.84 2.00 1.11
N LEU A 156 -26.98 2.59 1.95
CA LEU A 156 -26.64 4.01 1.90
C LEU A 156 -25.94 4.38 0.59
N LEU A 157 -24.97 3.57 0.14
CA LEU A 157 -24.30 3.79 -1.15
C LEU A 157 -25.26 3.70 -2.34
N LYS A 158 -26.25 2.81 -2.29
CA LYS A 158 -27.31 2.72 -3.31
C LYS A 158 -28.24 3.93 -3.36
N SER A 159 -28.34 4.70 -2.29
CA SER A 159 -29.17 5.92 -2.23
C SER A 159 -28.46 7.18 -2.73
N LEU A 160 -27.15 7.08 -2.98
CA LEU A 160 -26.28 8.17 -3.46
C LEU A 160 -25.99 8.08 -4.97
N THR A 161 -26.64 7.15 -5.67
CA THR A 161 -26.66 6.96 -7.14
C THR A 161 -28.09 7.04 -7.64
#